data_AF-A0A926H3E8-F1
#
_entry.id   AF-A0A926H3E8-F1
#
_cell.length_a   1.000
_cell.length_b   1.000
_cell.length_c   1.000
_cell.angle_alpha   90.00
_cell.angle_beta   90.00
_cell.angle_gamma   90.00
#
_symmetry.space_group_name_H-M   'P 1'
#
loop_
_entity.id
_entity.type
_entity.pdbx_description
1 polymer ?
#
loop_
_entity_poly.entity_id
_entity_poly.type
_entity_poly.pdbx_seq_one_letter_code
_entity_poly.pdbx_strand_id
1 'polypeptide(L)'
;MADSHSGAHPKGLAHHFDDLTQQHEASALGMWGFLITEVMFFGGMFLAYILYRAQYMDAMVEASHHLDWVLGGINTFVLLCSSLTMAFAVHAAQEGHRKATVNWLALTTLFGIGFLVIKGFEY
;
A
#
# COMPACT_ATOMS: atom_id res chain seq x y z
N MET A 1 9.39 -43.77 27.38
CA MET A 1 7.95 -43.48 27.24
C MET A 1 7.87 -42.35 26.23
N ALA A 2 7.67 -42.68 24.95
CA ALA A 2 7.65 -41.70 23.87
C ALA A 2 6.22 -41.17 23.75
N ASP A 3 5.98 -39.99 24.31
CA ASP A 3 4.69 -39.33 24.16
C ASP A 3 4.54 -38.84 22.73
N SER A 4 3.67 -39.53 21.99
CA SER A 4 3.25 -39.20 20.64
C SER A 4 2.45 -37.90 20.66
N HIS A 5 3.11 -36.76 20.49
CA HIS A 5 2.47 -35.50 20.12
C HIS A 5 2.02 -35.53 18.66
N SER A 6 1.08 -36.42 18.32
CA SER A 6 0.32 -36.37 17.07
C SER A 6 -0.82 -35.35 17.23
N GLY A 7 -0.46 -34.08 17.45
CA GLY A 7 -1.37 -32.95 17.39
C GLY A 7 -1.65 -32.65 15.92
N ALA A 8 -2.91 -32.67 15.50
CA ALA A 8 -3.29 -32.31 14.14
C ALA A 8 -2.81 -30.88 13.84
N HIS A 9 -1.79 -30.74 12.98
CA HIS A 9 -1.31 -29.43 12.56
C HIS A 9 -2.48 -28.62 11.95
N PRO A 10 -2.77 -27.42 12.47
CA PRO A 10 -3.77 -26.54 11.89
C PRO A 10 -3.41 -26.27 10.42
N LYS A 11 -4.36 -26.48 9.50
CA LYS A 11 -4.15 -26.18 8.08
C LYS A 11 -3.85 -24.69 7.93
N GLY A 12 -2.64 -24.35 7.46
CA GLY A 12 -2.19 -22.96 7.27
C GLY A 12 -1.18 -22.43 8.31
N LEU A 13 -0.87 -23.22 9.35
CA LEU A 13 0.20 -22.89 10.29
C LEU A 13 1.58 -23.20 9.67
N ALA A 14 2.44 -22.20 9.57
CA ALA A 14 3.82 -22.41 9.13
C ALA A 14 4.62 -23.11 10.24
N HIS A 15 5.54 -24.00 9.86
CA HIS A 15 6.28 -24.86 10.80
C HIS A 15 7.22 -24.12 11.77
N HIS A 16 7.49 -22.84 11.54
CA HIS A 16 8.30 -21.99 12.42
C HIS A 16 7.47 -21.25 13.49
N PHE A 17 6.14 -21.38 13.45
CA PHE A 17 5.24 -20.77 14.42
C PHE A 17 4.61 -21.85 15.29
N ASP A 18 4.46 -21.51 16.56
CA ASP A 18 3.85 -22.35 17.58
C ASP A 18 2.32 -22.38 17.43
N ASP A 19 1.71 -21.26 17.01
CA ASP A 19 0.28 -21.14 16.75
C ASP A 19 -0.08 -20.06 15.69
N LEU A 20 -1.35 -20.01 15.28
CA LEU A 20 -1.85 -19.08 14.27
C LEU A 20 -1.87 -17.61 14.75
N THR A 21 -2.02 -17.38 16.05
CA THR A 21 -2.01 -16.04 16.63
C THR A 21 -0.61 -15.44 16.53
N GLN A 22 0.40 -16.19 16.94
CA GLN A 22 1.81 -15.81 16.82
C GLN A 22 2.19 -15.56 15.35
N GLN A 23 1.72 -16.40 14.41
CA GLN A 23 1.93 -16.19 12.97
C GLN A 23 1.32 -14.87 12.48
N HIS A 24 0.09 -14.55 12.90
CA HIS A 24 -0.58 -13.30 12.52
C HIS A 24 0.11 -12.07 13.14
N GLU A 25 0.48 -12.14 14.41
CA GLU A 25 1.20 -11.07 15.11
C GLU A 25 2.56 -10.80 14.47
N ALA A 26 3.33 -11.85 14.17
CA ALA A 26 4.61 -11.72 13.48
C ALA A 26 4.44 -11.08 12.08
N SER A 27 3.41 -11.48 11.34
CA SER A 27 3.11 -10.90 10.02
C SER A 27 2.72 -9.42 10.13
N ALA A 28 1.90 -9.06 11.11
CA ALA A 28 1.50 -7.68 11.36
C ALA A 28 2.70 -6.81 11.77
N LEU A 29 3.55 -7.30 12.68
CA LEU A 29 4.79 -6.62 13.07
C LEU A 29 5.72 -6.41 11.87
N GLY A 30 5.87 -7.42 11.01
CA GLY A 30 6.62 -7.30 9.77
C GLY A 30 6.07 -6.21 8.85
N MET A 31 4.75 -6.14 8.68
CA MET A 31 4.10 -5.10 7.89
C MET A 31 4.31 -3.69 8.49
N TRP A 32 4.17 -3.54 9.81
CA TRP A 32 4.44 -2.27 10.50
C TRP A 32 5.90 -1.83 10.34
N GLY A 33 6.85 -2.75 10.50
CA GLY A 33 8.26 -2.48 10.27
C GLY A 33 8.53 -1.98 8.84
N PHE A 34 7.97 -2.66 7.84
CA PHE A 34 8.07 -2.21 6.45
C PHE A 34 7.48 -0.81 6.22
N LEU A 35 6.29 -0.53 6.75
CA LEU A 35 5.66 0.79 6.62
C LEU A 35 6.51 1.91 7.24
N ILE A 36 7.16 1.65 8.39
CA ILE A 36 8.08 2.61 9.01
C ILE A 36 9.25 2.91 8.06
N THR A 37 9.82 1.89 7.41
CA THR A 37 10.93 2.10 6.47
C THR A 37 10.51 2.94 5.26
N GLU A 38 9.31 2.76 4.74
CA GLU A 38 8.74 3.59 3.67
C GLU A 38 8.55 5.04 4.14
N VAL A 39 8.01 5.25 5.35
CA VAL A 39 7.86 6.61 5.92
C VAL A 39 9.20 7.31 6.07
N MET A 40 10.25 6.60 6.51
CA MET A 40 11.61 7.15 6.60
C MET A 40 12.17 7.48 5.21
N PHE A 41 11.95 6.62 4.22
CA PHE A 41 12.37 6.84 2.84
C PHE A 41 11.72 8.09 2.23
N PHE A 42 10.39 8.22 2.30
CA PHE A 42 9.68 9.42 1.85
C PHE A 42 10.04 10.65 2.69
N GLY A 43 10.29 10.49 3.99
CA GLY A 43 10.74 11.58 4.88
C GLY A 43 12.07 12.19 4.43
N GLY A 44 13.03 11.36 4.02
CA GLY A 44 14.30 11.84 3.43
C GLY A 44 14.09 12.61 2.13
N MET A 45 13.19 12.14 1.25
CA MET A 45 12.84 12.85 0.01
C MET A 45 12.15 14.19 0.28
N PHE A 46 11.25 14.27 1.25
CA PHE A 46 10.62 15.53 1.65
C PHE A 46 11.64 16.51 2.26
N LEU A 47 12.59 16.03 3.08
CA LEU A 47 13.66 16.87 3.59
C LEU A 47 14.50 17.47 2.45
N ALA A 48 14.88 16.64 1.47
CA ALA A 48 15.58 17.13 0.28
C ALA A 48 14.75 18.18 -0.45
N TYR A 49 13.46 17.92 -0.70
CA TYR A 49 12.55 18.88 -1.33
C TYR A 49 12.51 20.24 -0.59
N ILE A 50 12.39 20.23 0.73
CA ILE A 50 12.34 21.47 1.55
C ILE A 50 13.65 22.25 1.44
N LEU A 51 14.80 21.57 1.52
CA LEU A 51 16.11 22.22 1.41
C LEU A 51 16.31 22.86 0.02
N TYR A 52 15.97 22.14 -1.05
CA TYR A 52 16.05 22.68 -2.42
C TYR A 52 15.07 23.84 -2.63
N ARG A 53 13.86 23.74 -2.08
CA ARG A 53 12.88 24.83 -2.17
C ARG A 53 13.37 26.09 -1.46
N ALA A 54 14.03 25.96 -0.32
CA ALA A 54 14.58 27.09 0.42
C ALA A 54 15.77 27.76 -0.31
N GLN A 55 16.61 26.97 -1.00
CA GLN A 55 17.79 27.48 -1.71
C GLN A 55 17.48 28.05 -3.11
N TYR A 56 16.49 27.49 -3.81
CA TYR A 56 16.17 27.82 -5.21
C TYR A 56 14.72 28.26 -5.38
N MET A 57 14.29 29.22 -4.55
CA MET A 57 12.89 29.67 -4.49
C MET A 57 12.37 30.14 -5.86
N ASP A 58 13.11 31.02 -6.53
CA ASP A 58 12.68 31.62 -7.81
C ASP A 58 12.58 30.56 -8.92
N ALA A 59 13.54 29.64 -8.99
CA ALA A 59 13.51 28.54 -9.96
C ALA A 59 12.38 27.54 -9.68
N MET A 60 12.03 27.30 -8.41
CA MET A 60 10.88 26.45 -8.05
C MET A 60 9.53 27.08 -8.39
N VAL A 61 9.41 28.41 -8.29
CA VAL A 61 8.19 29.11 -8.69
C VAL A 61 7.97 28.98 -10.19
N GLU A 62 9.01 29.20 -11.00
CA GLU A 62 8.93 29.01 -12.45
C GLU A 62 8.57 27.56 -12.81
N ALA A 63 9.23 26.58 -12.18
CA ALA A 63 8.94 25.16 -12.38
C ALA A 63 7.49 24.78 -12.01
N SER A 64 6.87 25.47 -11.05
CA SER A 64 5.49 25.20 -10.64
C SER A 64 4.46 25.55 -11.73
N HIS A 65 4.79 26.45 -12.66
CA HIS A 65 3.92 26.82 -13.77
C HIS A 65 3.85 25.73 -14.86
N HIS A 66 4.81 24.81 -14.88
CA HIS A 66 4.80 23.66 -15.79
C HIS A 66 3.98 22.47 -15.25
N LEU A 67 3.45 22.56 -14.03
CA LEU A 67 2.66 21.50 -13.43
C LEU A 67 1.19 21.61 -13.85
N ASP A 68 0.66 20.57 -14.51
CA ASP A 68 -0.76 20.46 -14.78
C ASP A 68 -1.51 20.00 -13.53
N TRP A 69 -2.01 20.98 -12.77
CA TRP A 69 -2.75 20.72 -11.54
C TRP A 69 -4.06 19.94 -11.78
N VAL A 70 -4.65 20.01 -12.98
CA VAL A 70 -5.90 19.31 -13.31
C VAL A 70 -5.61 17.82 -13.47
N LEU A 71 -4.57 17.46 -14.23
CA LEU A 71 -4.12 16.08 -14.34
C LEU A 71 -3.68 15.51 -12.99
N GLY A 72 -2.93 16.30 -12.20
CA GLY A 72 -2.54 15.91 -10.83
C GLY A 72 -3.74 15.68 -9.90
N GLY A 73 -4.77 16.54 -9.98
CA GLY A 73 -6.00 16.41 -9.19
C GLY A 73 -6.84 15.20 -9.58
N ILE A 74 -7.01 14.96 -10.88
CA ILE A 74 -7.69 13.75 -11.39
C ILE A 74 -6.96 12.50 -10.91
N ASN A 75 -5.64 12.49 -10.98
CA ASN A 75 -4.86 11.32 -10.60
C ASN A 75 -4.97 11.03 -9.08
N THR A 76 -5.02 12.08 -8.27
CA THR A 76 -5.28 11.97 -6.83
C THR A 76 -6.67 11.39 -6.56
N PHE A 77 -7.69 11.86 -7.28
CA PHE A 77 -9.05 11.31 -7.17
C PHE A 77 -9.09 9.81 -7.54
N VAL A 78 -8.39 9.40 -8.61
CA VAL A 78 -8.26 7.99 -9.00
C VAL A 78 -7.65 7.15 -7.87
N LEU A 79 -6.58 7.63 -7.22
CA LEU A 79 -5.97 6.92 -6.09
C LEU A 79 -6.89 6.84 -4.86
N LEU A 80 -7.67 7.89 -4.57
CA LEU A 80 -8.67 7.86 -3.50
C LEU A 80 -9.77 6.84 -3.76
N CYS A 81 -10.28 6.78 -5.00
CA CYS A 81 -11.22 5.74 -5.41
C CYS A 81 -10.60 4.34 -5.29
N SER A 82 -9.34 4.17 -5.68
CA SER A 82 -8.60 2.91 -5.52
C SER A 82 -8.47 2.47 -4.06
N SER A 83 -8.25 3.42 -3.14
CA SER A 83 -8.20 3.13 -1.70
C SER A 83 -9.55 2.64 -1.18
N LEU A 84 -10.64 3.27 -1.63
CA LEU A 84 -12.00 2.85 -1.28
C LEU A 84 -12.31 1.43 -1.77
N THR A 85 -11.92 1.07 -2.99
CA THR A 85 -12.13 -0.30 -3.50
C THR A 85 -11.33 -1.33 -2.73
N MET A 86 -10.12 -1.00 -2.28
CA MET A 86 -9.35 -1.85 -1.38
C MET A 86 -10.04 -2.06 -0.03
N ALA A 87 -10.61 -1.00 0.55
CA ALA A 87 -11.38 -1.11 1.80
C ALA A 87 -12.59 -2.06 1.65
N PHE A 88 -13.32 -1.97 0.53
CA PHE A 88 -14.41 -2.92 0.23
C PHE A 88 -13.91 -4.35 0.00
N ALA A 89 -12.73 -4.53 -0.60
CA ALA A 89 -12.13 -5.86 -0.76
C ALA A 89 -11.83 -6.52 0.60
N VAL A 90 -11.27 -5.75 1.55
CA VAL A 90 -10.97 -6.21 2.90
C VAL A 90 -12.25 -6.56 3.65
N HIS A 91 -13.28 -5.71 3.56
CA HIS A 91 -14.58 -5.97 4.18
C HIS A 91 -15.23 -7.26 3.63
N ALA A 92 -15.27 -7.42 2.32
CA ALA A 92 -15.78 -8.65 1.69
C ALA A 92 -14.97 -9.89 2.08
N ALA A 93 -13.65 -9.75 2.28
CA ALA A 93 -12.79 -10.85 2.72
C ALA A 93 -13.10 -11.27 4.16
N GLN A 94 -13.37 -10.32 5.05
CA GLN A 94 -13.77 -10.57 6.44
C GLN A 94 -15.12 -11.30 6.53
N GLU A 95 -16.05 -11.04 5.61
CA GLU A 95 -17.34 -11.73 5.52
C GLU A 95 -17.27 -13.09 4.79
N GLY A 96 -16.10 -13.48 4.28
CA GLY A 96 -15.93 -14.74 3.52
C GLY A 96 -16.44 -14.69 2.08
N HIS A 97 -16.79 -13.51 1.55
CA HIS A 97 -17.30 -13.33 0.20
C HIS A 97 -16.18 -13.33 -0.86
N ARG A 98 -15.57 -14.51 -1.12
CA ARG A 98 -14.40 -14.66 -2.02
C ARG A 98 -14.57 -14.00 -3.40
N LYS A 99 -15.72 -14.14 -4.06
CA LYS A 99 -15.96 -13.55 -5.39
C LYS A 99 -15.95 -12.02 -5.34
N ALA A 100 -16.56 -11.44 -4.30
CA ALA A 100 -16.56 -9.99 -4.11
C ALA A 100 -15.16 -9.47 -3.79
N THR A 101 -14.39 -10.15 -2.92
CA THR A 101 -12.99 -9.81 -2.64
C THR A 101 -12.15 -9.73 -3.92
N VAL A 102 -12.20 -10.75 -4.77
CA VAL A 102 -11.44 -10.77 -6.03
C VAL A 102 -11.87 -9.66 -6.97
N ASN A 103 -13.18 -9.42 -7.12
CA ASN A 103 -13.70 -8.35 -7.97
C ASN A 103 -13.22 -6.96 -7.50
N TRP A 104 -13.27 -6.70 -6.20
CA TRP A 104 -12.80 -5.43 -5.65
C TRP A 104 -11.28 -5.26 -5.79
N LEU A 105 -10.49 -6.31 -5.59
CA LEU A 105 -9.03 -6.28 -5.83
C LEU A 105 -8.69 -6.03 -7.30
N ALA A 106 -9.45 -6.63 -8.24
CA ALA A 106 -9.28 -6.39 -9.67
C ALA A 106 -9.56 -4.92 -10.02
N LEU A 107 -10.59 -4.33 -9.41
CA LEU A 107 -10.93 -2.92 -9.60
C LEU A 107 -9.85 -1.99 -9.01
N THR A 108 -9.33 -2.28 -7.81
CA THR A 108 -8.18 -1.56 -7.23
C THR A 108 -6.97 -1.60 -8.17
N THR A 109 -6.68 -2.78 -8.74
CA THR A 109 -5.56 -2.94 -9.69
C THR A 109 -5.78 -2.11 -10.96
N LEU A 110 -7.02 -2.07 -11.48
CA LEU A 110 -7.37 -1.26 -12.65
C LEU A 110 -7.15 0.23 -12.40
N PHE A 111 -7.54 0.74 -11.23
CA PHE A 111 -7.28 2.14 -10.86
C PHE A 111 -5.78 2.41 -10.72
N GLY A 112 -5.00 1.49 -10.15
CA GLY A 112 -3.54 1.60 -10.09
C GLY A 112 -2.88 1.67 -11.47
N ILE A 113 -3.33 0.84 -12.43
CA ILE A 113 -2.88 0.90 -13.82
C ILE A 113 -3.29 2.23 -14.46
N GLY A 114 -4.53 2.69 -14.24
CA GLY A 114 -5.01 3.98 -14.72
C GLY A 114 -4.14 5.14 -14.22
N PHE A 115 -3.76 5.12 -12.94
CA PHE A 115 -2.83 6.09 -12.36
C PHE A 115 -1.48 6.11 -13.08
N LEU A 116 -0.90 4.93 -13.35
CA LEU A 116 0.38 4.81 -14.05
C LEU A 116 0.29 5.33 -15.50
N VAL A 117 -0.82 5.06 -16.19
CA VAL A 117 -1.05 5.54 -17.56
C VAL A 117 -1.15 7.07 -17.57
N ILE A 118 -1.94 7.66 -16.67
CA ILE A 118 -2.05 9.13 -16.57
C ILE A 118 -0.68 9.74 -16.30
N LYS A 119 0.07 9.21 -15.33
CA LYS A 119 1.42 9.71 -15.07
C LYS A 119 2.37 9.51 -16.25
N GLY A 120 2.30 8.38 -16.94
CA GLY A 120 3.14 8.12 -18.11
C GLY A 120 2.89 9.06 -19.29
N PHE A 121 1.70 9.68 -19.40
CA PHE A 121 1.42 10.71 -20.40
C PHE A 121 1.75 12.13 -19.93
N GLU A 122 1.77 12.37 -18.60
CA GLU A 122 2.07 13.68 -18.01
C GLU A 122 3.58 13.97 -17.92
N TYR A 123 4.41 12.94 -17.83
CA TYR A 123 5.88 13.03 -17.81
C TYR A 123 6.49 12.87 -19.21
#